data_AF-A0A1V1UX53-F1
#
_entry.id   AF-A0A1V1UX53-F1
#
_cell.length_a   1.000
_cell.length_b   1.000
_cell.length_c   1.000
_cell.angle_alpha   90.00
_cell.angle_beta   90.00
_cell.angle_gamma   90.00
#
_symmetry.space_group_name_H-M   'P 1'
#
loop_
_entity.id
_entity.type
_entity.pdbx_description
1 polymer ?
#
loop_
_entity_poly.entity_id
_entity_poly.type
_entity_poly.pdbx_seq_one_letter_code
_entity_poly.pdbx_strand_id
1 'polypeptide(L)'
;MRGLVKGLAVAALVAPLLSACVIYDSDAGEKVSVNLARNDAPPAEAIREARFADGALVARVDSNGCTQASDFEVAVSDGSPAEITLHRTKQDLCKALVPNGVELRWTYADLGLDPGTPARILNPLK
;
A
#
# COMPACT_ATOMS: atom_id res chain seq x y z
N MET A 1 6.74 -90.24 -11.11
CA MET A 1 5.38 -90.17 -11.69
C MET A 1 4.44 -89.74 -10.57
N ARG A 2 4.12 -88.45 -10.51
CA ARG A 2 2.81 -87.86 -10.87
C ARG A 2 1.66 -88.21 -9.91
N GLY A 3 1.19 -87.16 -9.23
CA GLY A 3 -0.20 -86.97 -8.81
C GLY A 3 -0.36 -86.76 -7.31
N LEU A 4 -1.24 -85.88 -6.80
CA LEU A 4 -2.11 -84.86 -7.39
C LEU A 4 -2.78 -84.15 -6.18
N VAL A 5 -2.58 -82.83 -6.03
CA VAL A 5 -3.58 -81.79 -5.67
C VAL A 5 -4.29 -81.86 -4.28
N LYS A 6 -4.21 -80.76 -3.52
CA LYS A 6 -5.31 -79.87 -3.08
C LYS A 6 -4.96 -79.17 -1.75
N GLY A 7 -5.01 -77.85 -1.76
CA GLY A 7 -4.93 -77.04 -0.55
C GLY A 7 -5.07 -75.56 -0.87
N LEU A 8 -6.30 -75.12 -1.15
CA LEU A 8 -6.65 -73.70 -1.00
C LEU A 8 -6.41 -73.30 0.45
N ALA A 9 -5.58 -72.30 0.67
CA ALA A 9 -5.61 -71.49 1.88
C ALA A 9 -5.50 -70.02 1.46
N VAL A 10 -6.67 -69.42 1.26
CA VAL A 10 -6.87 -67.97 1.20
C VAL A 10 -6.39 -67.41 2.54
N ALA A 11 -5.35 -66.59 2.53
CA ALA A 11 -4.88 -65.90 3.72
C ALA A 11 -4.70 -64.40 3.43
N ALA A 12 -5.58 -63.63 4.08
CA ALA A 12 -5.39 -62.28 4.59
C ALA A 12 -5.16 -61.14 3.57
N LEU A 13 -6.28 -60.49 3.26
CA LEU A 13 -6.43 -59.02 3.28
C LEU A 13 -5.43 -58.32 4.21
N VAL A 14 -4.44 -57.62 3.65
CA VAL A 14 -3.85 -56.43 4.29
C VAL A 14 -3.52 -55.42 3.17
N ALA A 15 -4.40 -54.45 3.00
CA ALA A 15 -4.14 -53.28 2.17
C ALA A 15 -3.18 -52.33 2.91
N PRO A 16 -2.12 -51.82 2.27
CA PRO A 16 -1.70 -50.45 2.49
C PRO A 16 -2.22 -49.64 1.31
N LEU A 17 -3.38 -49.02 1.50
CA LEU A 17 -3.71 -47.82 0.74
C LEU A 17 -2.65 -46.78 1.15
N LEU A 18 -1.53 -46.75 0.43
CA LEU A 18 -0.54 -45.69 0.54
C LEU A 18 -1.18 -44.43 -0.05
N SER A 19 -1.98 -43.73 0.76
CA SER A 19 -2.39 -42.37 0.52
C SER A 19 -1.11 -41.53 0.51
N ALA A 20 -0.59 -41.24 -0.69
CA ALA A 20 0.48 -40.27 -0.87
C ALA A 20 -0.09 -38.88 -0.52
N CYS A 21 0.15 -38.41 0.70
CA CYS A 21 -0.01 -37.00 1.02
C CYS A 21 1.09 -36.24 0.30
N VAL A 22 0.77 -35.61 -0.82
CA VAL A 22 1.65 -34.63 -1.45
C VAL A 22 1.57 -33.36 -0.60
N ILE A 23 2.62 -33.08 0.17
CA ILE A 23 2.81 -31.77 0.80
C ILE A 23 3.35 -30.84 -0.28
N TYR A 24 2.51 -29.92 -0.74
CA TYR A 24 2.93 -28.83 -1.62
C TYR A 24 3.41 -27.69 -0.74
N ASP A 25 4.72 -27.60 -0.53
CA ASP A 25 5.33 -26.44 0.12
C ASP A 25 5.49 -25.34 -0.94
N SER A 26 4.73 -24.24 -0.78
CA SER A 26 4.87 -23.05 -1.61
C SER A 26 5.84 -22.10 -0.93
N ASP A 27 7.14 -22.31 -1.15
CA ASP A 27 8.18 -21.29 -0.96
C ASP A 27 8.04 -20.20 -2.05
N ALA A 28 6.88 -19.56 -2.14
CA ALA A 28 6.62 -18.44 -3.05
C ALA A 28 6.52 -17.15 -2.22
N GLY A 29 7.59 -16.86 -1.49
CA GLY A 29 7.74 -15.65 -0.67
C GLY A 29 8.57 -14.55 -1.35
N GLU A 30 8.65 -14.53 -2.69
CA GLU A 30 9.32 -13.42 -3.39
C GLU A 30 8.51 -12.14 -3.16
N LYS A 31 9.06 -11.22 -2.35
CA LYS A 31 8.52 -9.87 -2.18
C LYS A 31 8.78 -9.10 -3.48
N VAL A 32 7.85 -9.22 -4.42
CA VAL A 32 7.87 -8.43 -5.64
C VAL A 32 7.46 -7.00 -5.31
N SER A 33 8.43 -6.10 -5.21
CA SER A 33 8.16 -4.65 -5.12
C SER A 33 7.98 -4.09 -6.54
N VAL A 34 6.76 -3.74 -6.89
CA VAL A 34 6.45 -3.03 -8.14
C VAL A 34 6.63 -1.53 -7.93
N ASN A 35 7.62 -0.94 -8.59
CA ASN A 35 7.85 0.49 -8.59
C ASN A 35 6.99 1.14 -9.69
N LEU A 36 5.77 1.55 -9.32
CA LEU A 36 4.83 2.24 -10.20
C LEU A 36 5.17 3.73 -10.25
N ALA A 37 6.30 4.10 -10.84
CA ALA A 37 6.55 5.50 -11.18
C ALA A 37 5.57 5.90 -12.30
N ARG A 38 4.43 6.50 -11.93
CA ARG A 38 3.46 7.04 -12.90
C ARG A 38 4.02 8.32 -13.49
N ASN A 39 4.50 8.25 -14.74
CA ASN A 39 4.98 9.40 -15.51
C ASN A 39 3.85 10.40 -15.87
N ASP A 40 2.59 10.08 -15.59
CA ASP A 40 1.38 10.86 -15.82
C ASP A 40 0.78 11.46 -14.55
N ALA A 41 1.40 11.26 -13.37
CA ALA A 41 0.96 11.91 -12.16
C ALA A 41 1.06 13.45 -12.31
N PRO A 42 0.07 14.23 -11.81
CA PRO A 42 0.20 15.68 -11.77
C PRO A 42 1.52 16.10 -11.11
N PRO A 43 2.11 17.26 -11.46
CA PRO A 43 3.29 17.72 -10.75
C PRO A 43 2.99 17.89 -9.24
N ALA A 44 4.03 17.80 -8.42
CA ALA A 44 3.92 18.08 -6.99
C ALA A 44 3.37 19.50 -6.77
N GLU A 45 2.36 19.63 -5.90
CA GLU A 45 1.77 20.92 -5.54
C GLU A 45 2.83 21.83 -4.93
N ALA A 46 2.90 23.09 -5.36
CA ALA A 46 3.70 24.10 -4.66
C ALA A 46 2.99 24.51 -3.36
N ILE A 47 3.62 24.23 -2.23
CA ILE A 47 3.06 24.54 -0.91
C ILE A 47 3.69 25.80 -0.34
N ARG A 48 2.97 26.48 0.56
CA ARG A 48 3.50 27.63 1.30
C ARG A 48 4.25 27.22 2.55
N GLU A 49 3.72 26.18 3.20
CA GLU A 49 4.23 25.68 4.47
C GLU A 49 3.77 24.24 4.64
N ALA A 50 4.56 23.42 5.33
CA ALA A 50 4.12 22.16 5.87
C ALA A 50 4.83 21.85 7.18
N ARG A 51 4.11 21.15 8.04
CA ARG A 51 4.57 20.75 9.38
C ARG A 51 3.84 19.49 9.82
N PHE A 52 4.47 18.74 10.71
CA PHE A 52 3.82 17.64 11.41
C PHE A 52 3.38 18.12 12.79
N ALA A 53 2.08 18.00 13.08
CA ALA A 53 1.49 18.43 14.35
C ALA A 53 0.39 17.47 14.77
N ASP A 54 0.44 17.00 16.02
CA ASP A 54 -0.57 16.11 16.62
C ASP A 54 -0.86 14.87 15.76
N GLY A 55 0.19 14.17 15.31
CA GLY A 55 0.06 12.94 14.52
C GLY A 55 -0.56 13.15 13.14
N ALA A 56 -0.38 14.33 12.53
CA ALA A 56 -0.87 14.63 11.20
C ALA A 56 0.13 15.51 10.42
N LEU A 57 0.13 15.33 9.10
CA LEU A 57 0.67 16.31 8.18
C LEU A 57 -0.31 17.48 8.06
N VAL A 58 0.19 18.69 8.28
CA VAL A 58 -0.53 19.94 8.09
C VAL A 58 0.20 20.73 7.01
N ALA A 59 -0.46 21.00 5.89
CA ALA A 59 0.11 21.75 4.78
C ALA A 59 -0.77 22.94 4.41
N ARG A 60 -0.14 24.06 4.06
CA ARG A 60 -0.80 25.27 3.58
C ARG A 60 -0.59 25.41 2.08
N VAL A 61 -1.70 25.54 1.36
CA VAL A 61 -1.71 25.59 -0.12
C VAL A 61 -2.51 26.78 -0.61
N ASP A 62 -2.25 27.22 -1.83
CA ASP A 62 -3.08 28.22 -2.49
C ASP A 62 -4.52 27.72 -2.71
N SER A 63 -5.47 28.65 -2.65
CA SER A 63 -6.87 28.37 -2.89
C SER A 63 -7.57 29.59 -3.48
N ASN A 64 -8.54 29.33 -4.34
CA ASN A 64 -9.52 30.29 -4.83
C ASN A 64 -10.89 30.13 -4.12
N GLY A 65 -10.94 29.44 -2.97
CA GLY A 65 -12.11 29.41 -2.07
C GLY A 65 -12.76 28.06 -1.84
N CYS A 66 -12.43 27.01 -2.60
CA CYS A 66 -13.04 25.69 -2.40
C CYS A 66 -12.06 24.53 -2.38
N THR A 67 -10.76 24.81 -2.18
CA THR A 67 -9.76 23.77 -1.97
C THR A 67 -10.04 23.00 -0.67
N GLN A 68 -10.08 21.68 -0.77
CA GLN A 68 -10.23 20.75 0.36
C GLN A 68 -9.21 19.60 0.27
N ALA A 69 -9.01 18.87 1.37
CA ALA A 69 -8.00 17.80 1.44
C ALA A 69 -8.23 16.69 0.41
N SER A 70 -9.48 16.39 0.06
CA SER A 70 -9.84 15.39 -0.94
C SER A 70 -9.57 15.81 -2.39
N ASP A 71 -9.19 17.07 -2.62
CA ASP A 71 -8.77 17.55 -3.95
C ASP A 71 -7.33 17.16 -4.27
N PHE A 72 -6.67 16.46 -3.33
CA PHE A 72 -5.29 16.02 -3.43
C PHE A 72 -5.21 14.50 -3.37
N GLU A 73 -4.34 13.96 -4.22
CA GLU A 73 -3.75 12.65 -4.04
C GLU A 73 -2.49 12.81 -3.18
N VAL A 74 -2.35 11.97 -2.17
CA VAL A 74 -1.18 11.93 -1.30
C VAL A 74 -0.38 10.68 -1.61
N ALA A 75 0.76 10.84 -2.25
CA ALA A 75 1.68 9.76 -2.52
C ALA A 75 2.61 9.59 -1.32
N VAL A 76 2.66 8.39 -0.76
CA VAL A 76 3.55 8.00 0.33
C VAL A 76 4.46 6.89 -0.18
N SER A 77 5.77 7.11 -0.17
CA SER A 77 6.76 6.10 -0.50
C SER A 77 7.49 5.62 0.74
N ASP A 78 7.70 4.30 0.79
CA ASP A 78 8.45 3.64 1.84
C ASP A 78 9.91 4.11 1.80
N GLY A 79 10.33 4.78 2.87
CA GLY A 79 11.66 5.35 3.04
C GLY A 79 11.97 5.56 4.52
N SER A 80 13.22 5.90 4.84
CA SER A 80 13.62 6.27 6.20
C SER A 80 14.30 7.63 6.17
N PRO A 81 13.59 8.73 6.47
CA PRO A 81 12.16 8.84 6.79
C PRO A 81 11.25 8.60 5.58
N ALA A 82 9.97 8.28 5.82
CA ALA A 82 8.94 8.12 4.78
C ALA A 82 8.79 9.42 3.99
N GLU A 83 8.59 9.31 2.68
CA GLU A 83 8.50 10.47 1.79
C GLU A 83 7.06 10.70 1.36
N ILE A 84 6.58 11.93 1.52
CA ILE A 84 5.21 12.32 1.22
C ILE A 84 5.22 13.38 0.12
N THR A 85 4.39 13.19 -0.89
CA THR A 85 4.17 14.18 -1.96
C THR A 85 2.68 14.42 -2.17
N LEU A 86 2.27 15.69 -2.17
CA LEU A 86 0.91 16.13 -2.46
C LEU A 86 0.77 16.46 -3.95
N HIS A 87 -0.25 15.91 -4.60
CA HIS A 87 -0.59 16.18 -5.99
C HIS A 87 -2.03 16.69 -6.05
N ARG A 88 -2.25 17.89 -6.58
CA ARG A 88 -3.61 18.41 -6.76
C ARG A 88 -4.26 17.70 -7.94
N THR A 89 -5.31 16.92 -7.67
CA THR A 89 -6.07 16.19 -8.69
C THR A 89 -7.30 16.97 -9.16
N LYS A 90 -7.85 17.86 -8.32
CA LYS A 90 -8.98 18.72 -8.67
C LYS A 90 -8.59 20.20 -8.58
N GLN A 91 -8.83 20.92 -9.67
CA GLN A 91 -8.57 22.35 -9.74
C GLN A 91 -9.56 23.16 -8.89
N ASP A 92 -9.06 24.18 -8.20
CA ASP A 92 -9.87 25.14 -7.47
C ASP A 92 -10.38 26.23 -8.43
N LEU A 93 -11.56 25.97 -9.02
CA LEU A 93 -12.22 26.85 -9.99
C LEU A 93 -13.09 27.94 -9.33
N CYS A 94 -13.05 28.05 -8.00
CA CYS A 94 -13.76 29.10 -7.29
C CYS A 94 -13.12 30.48 -7.54
N LYS A 95 -13.79 31.55 -7.11
CA LYS A 95 -13.37 32.95 -7.36
C LYS A 95 -13.38 33.79 -6.08
N ALA A 96 -13.05 33.17 -4.95
CA ALA A 96 -12.87 33.86 -3.69
C ALA A 96 -11.41 34.28 -3.50
N LEU A 97 -11.20 35.39 -2.80
CA LEU A 97 -9.87 35.86 -2.42
C LEU A 97 -9.43 35.17 -1.12
N VAL A 98 -8.48 34.23 -1.21
CA VAL A 98 -7.88 33.56 -0.04
C VAL A 98 -6.38 33.84 -0.01
N PRO A 99 -5.95 35.03 0.45
CA PRO A 99 -4.58 35.53 0.24
C PRO A 99 -3.51 34.70 0.94
N ASN A 100 -3.87 34.04 2.05
CA ASN A 100 -2.97 33.19 2.82
C ASN A 100 -3.10 31.70 2.48
N GLY A 101 -3.93 31.35 1.49
CA GLY A 101 -4.26 29.96 1.21
C GLY A 101 -5.12 29.31 2.31
N VAL A 102 -5.27 27.99 2.20
CA VAL A 102 -5.99 27.17 3.19
C VAL A 102 -5.05 26.15 3.82
N GLU A 103 -5.37 25.77 5.04
CA GLU A 103 -4.65 24.72 5.77
C GLU A 103 -5.39 23.39 5.62
N LEU A 104 -4.67 22.38 5.16
CA LEU A 104 -5.16 21.02 4.94
C LEU A 104 -4.45 20.08 5.90
N ARG A 105 -5.18 19.08 6.39
CA ARG A 105 -4.69 18.15 7.41
C ARG A 105 -4.98 16.71 6.99
N TRP A 106 -3.96 15.86 7.10
CA TRP A 106 -4.05 14.41 6.93
C TRP A 106 -3.43 13.75 8.15
N THR A 107 -4.20 12.94 8.88
CA THR A 107 -3.68 12.15 9.99
C THR A 107 -2.72 11.08 9.48
N TYR A 108 -1.86 10.56 10.35
CA TYR A 108 -0.98 9.45 9.98
C TYR A 108 -1.78 8.23 9.51
N ALA A 109 -2.96 7.98 10.08
CA ALA A 109 -3.86 6.93 9.63
C ALA A 109 -4.36 7.18 8.18
N ASP A 110 -4.68 8.43 7.83
CA ASP A 110 -5.06 8.78 6.44
C ASP A 110 -3.90 8.56 5.46
N LEU A 111 -2.66 8.68 5.95
CA LEU A 111 -1.42 8.49 5.19
C LEU A 111 -0.93 7.04 5.17
N GLY A 112 -1.61 6.13 5.89
CA GLY A 112 -1.15 4.74 6.05
C GLY A 112 0.14 4.59 6.86
N LEU A 113 0.45 5.56 7.72
CA LEU A 113 1.65 5.58 8.57
C LEU A 113 1.31 5.20 10.02
N ASP A 114 2.22 4.48 10.66
CA ASP A 114 2.14 4.22 12.10
C ASP A 114 2.45 5.50 12.91
N PRO A 115 1.77 5.74 14.05
CA PRO A 115 2.04 6.89 14.89
C PRO A 115 3.53 7.02 15.26
N GLY A 116 4.10 8.21 15.06
CA GLY A 116 5.52 8.47 15.34
C GLY A 116 6.49 8.07 14.23
N THR A 117 6.00 7.52 13.11
CA THR A 117 6.83 7.25 11.93
C THR A 117 7.52 8.55 11.46
N PRO A 118 8.86 8.59 11.35
CA PRO A 118 9.56 9.72 10.76
C PRO A 118 9.13 9.89 9.31
N ALA A 119 8.65 11.08 8.96
CA ALA A 119 8.20 11.41 7.61
C ALA A 119 8.71 12.79 7.18
N ARG A 120 8.85 13.00 5.88
CA ARG A 120 9.20 14.29 5.27
C ARG A 120 8.30 14.57 4.08
N ILE A 121 8.04 15.85 3.83
CA ILE A 121 7.34 16.30 2.63
C ILE A 121 8.35 16.72 1.56
N LEU A 122 8.09 16.38 0.30
CA LEU A 122 8.97 16.68 -0.84
C LEU A 122 8.43 17.78 -1.75
N ASN A 123 7.23 18.29 -1.49
CA ASN A 123 6.63 19.36 -2.26
C ASN A 123 7.49 20.63 -2.27
N PRO A 124 7.63 21.30 -3.43
CA PRO A 124 8.37 22.54 -3.51
C PRO A 124 7.68 23.64 -2.71
N LEU A 125 8.49 24.53 -2.14
CA LEU A 125 8.03 25.75 -1.50
C LEU A 125 7.82 26.87 -2.52
N LYS A 126 6.91 27.78 -2.21
CA LYS A 126 6.60 28.99 -2.98
C LYS A 126 6.75 30.24 -2.13
#